data_AF-A0A059B2Q2-F1
#
_entry.id   AF-A0A059B2Q2-F1
#
_cell.length_a   1.000
_cell.length_b   1.000
_cell.length_c   1.000
_cell.angle_alpha   90.00
_cell.angle_beta   90.00
_cell.angle_gamma   90.00
#
_symmetry.space_group_name_H-M   'P 1'
#
loop_
_entity.id
_entity.type
_entity.pdbx_description
1 polymer ?
#
loop_
_entity_poly.entity_id
_entity_poly.type
_entity_poly.pdbx_seq_one_letter_code
_entity_poly.pdbx_strand_id
1 'polypeptide(L)'
;MGGGGEDRAEEEVVDVGLKDLSKRLEEFARARDWEKYHSPRNLLLAMIGEVGELSEIFQWRGEVDKGLPNWEEAEKEHLGEELSDVLLYLVRLADICGIDLGDAAAKKIVKNAIKYPANKALFTDQKKTRPSSENHVISQGQKAS
;
A
#
# COMPACT_ATOMS: atom_id res chain seq x y z
N MET A 1 9.84 25.39 -46.76
CA MET A 1 10.79 25.22 -45.65
C MET A 1 10.46 26.30 -44.63
N GLY A 2 10.02 26.03 -43.41
CA GLY A 2 10.23 24.88 -42.54
C GLY A 2 10.67 25.45 -41.20
N GLY A 3 9.85 25.32 -40.16
CA GLY A 3 10.11 25.87 -38.84
C GLY A 3 8.90 25.61 -37.95
N GLY A 4 8.62 24.33 -37.72
CA GLY A 4 7.57 23.90 -36.80
C GLY A 4 7.94 24.30 -35.38
N GLY A 5 7.02 24.97 -34.70
CA GLY A 5 7.11 25.26 -33.28
C GLY A 5 7.19 23.94 -32.53
N GLU A 6 8.23 23.79 -31.72
CA GLU A 6 8.25 22.84 -30.62
C GLU A 6 7.23 23.33 -29.57
N ASP A 7 5.97 22.95 -29.74
CA ASP A 7 5.02 22.93 -28.62
C ASP A 7 5.41 21.75 -27.73
N ARG A 8 6.42 21.94 -26.88
CA ARG A 8 6.58 21.07 -25.71
C ARG A 8 5.48 21.48 -24.75
N ALA A 9 4.39 20.72 -24.75
CA ALA A 9 3.39 20.78 -23.71
C ALA A 9 4.12 20.59 -22.37
N GLU A 10 4.16 21.64 -21.56
CA GLU A 10 4.56 21.53 -20.16
C GLU A 10 3.57 20.56 -19.51
N GLU A 11 4.05 19.37 -19.14
CA GLU A 11 3.26 18.39 -18.40
C GLU A 11 2.89 19.01 -17.04
N GLU A 12 1.66 19.52 -16.91
CA GLU A 12 1.12 19.91 -15.62
C GLU A 12 1.22 18.70 -14.69
N VAL A 13 2.03 18.81 -13.63
CA VAL A 13 2.06 17.84 -12.56
C VAL A 13 0.71 17.93 -11.83
N VAL A 14 -0.22 17.07 -12.23
CA VAL A 14 -1.56 17.03 -11.64
C VAL A 14 -1.48 16.22 -10.34
N ASP A 15 -1.81 16.83 -9.21
CA ASP A 15 -2.13 16.07 -8.00
C ASP A 15 -3.44 15.30 -8.24
N VAL A 16 -3.37 13.99 -8.40
CA VAL A 16 -4.52 13.14 -8.73
C VAL A 16 -4.91 12.28 -7.54
N GLY A 17 -6.15 12.44 -7.06
CA GLY A 17 -6.70 11.61 -5.98
C GLY A 17 -7.10 10.20 -6.45
N LEU A 18 -7.10 9.23 -5.54
CA LEU A 18 -7.52 7.85 -5.83
C LEU A 18 -8.94 7.75 -6.41
N LYS A 19 -9.85 8.64 -5.99
CA LYS A 19 -11.21 8.70 -6.53
C LYS A 19 -11.25 9.20 -7.97
N ASP A 20 -10.34 10.10 -8.33
CA ASP A 20 -10.23 10.62 -9.69
C ASP A 20 -9.61 9.58 -10.62
N LEU A 21 -8.57 8.86 -10.14
CA LEU A 21 -8.03 7.69 -10.86
C LEU A 21 -9.10 6.63 -11.10
N SER A 22 -9.89 6.29 -10.08
CA SER A 22 -10.98 5.31 -10.20
C SER A 22 -11.97 5.69 -11.30
N LYS A 23 -12.41 6.95 -11.34
CA LYS A 23 -13.32 7.46 -12.37
C LYS A 23 -12.71 7.41 -13.76
N ARG A 24 -11.46 7.87 -13.91
CA ARG A 24 -10.74 7.83 -15.19
C ARG A 24 -10.59 6.39 -15.71
N LEU A 25 -10.29 5.44 -14.82
CA LEU A 25 -10.19 4.01 -15.17
C LEU A 25 -11.54 3.42 -15.57
N GLU A 26 -12.62 3.78 -14.88
CA GLU A 26 -13.98 3.39 -15.26
C GLU A 26 -14.33 3.89 -16.66
N GLU A 27 -14.11 5.18 -16.92
CA GLU A 27 -14.35 5.80 -18.23
C GLU A 27 -13.51 5.15 -19.33
N PHE A 28 -12.24 4.89 -19.05
CA PHE A 28 -11.32 4.23 -19.97
C PHE A 28 -11.78 2.81 -20.33
N ALA A 29 -12.22 2.03 -19.33
CA ALA A 29 -12.71 0.67 -19.51
C ALA A 29 -14.04 0.65 -20.28
N ARG A 30 -14.97 1.54 -19.92
CA ARG A 30 -16.27 1.68 -20.59
C ARG A 30 -16.12 2.06 -22.06
N ALA A 31 -15.21 2.98 -22.38
CA ALA A 31 -14.95 3.40 -23.75
C ALA A 31 -14.44 2.24 -24.66
N ARG A 32 -13.93 1.17 -24.06
CA ARG A 32 -13.37 0.00 -24.77
C ARG A 32 -14.21 -1.27 -24.60
N ASP A 33 -15.35 -1.20 -23.93
CA ASP A 33 -16.17 -2.36 -23.57
C ASP A 33 -15.35 -3.44 -22.82
N TRP A 34 -14.44 -3.01 -21.96
CA TRP A 34 -13.55 -3.88 -21.19
C TRP A 34 -14.14 -4.33 -19.85
N GLU A 35 -15.25 -3.73 -19.42
CA GLU A 35 -15.88 -4.05 -18.14
C GLU A 35 -16.23 -5.53 -18.01
N LYS A 36 -16.56 -6.20 -19.12
CA LYS A 36 -16.81 -7.65 -19.17
C LYS A 36 -15.63 -8.52 -18.75
N TYR A 37 -14.40 -8.00 -18.82
CA TYR A 37 -13.18 -8.71 -18.43
C TYR A 37 -12.74 -8.36 -16.99
N HIS A 38 -13.30 -7.30 -16.40
CA HIS A 38 -12.89 -6.74 -15.11
C HIS A 38 -13.57 -7.43 -13.91
N SER A 39 -13.56 -8.77 -13.88
CA SER A 39 -13.90 -9.49 -12.65
C SER A 39 -12.82 -9.30 -11.58
N PRO A 40 -13.16 -9.31 -10.27
CA PRO A 40 -12.17 -9.15 -9.20
C PRO A 40 -10.97 -10.08 -9.31
N ARG A 41 -11.22 -11.35 -9.68
CA ARG A 41 -10.16 -12.34 -9.88
C ARG A 41 -9.23 -11.96 -11.02
N ASN A 42 -9.76 -11.51 -12.16
CA ASN A 42 -8.93 -11.18 -13.31
C ASN A 42 -8.08 -9.94 -13.03
N LEU A 43 -8.64 -8.92 -12.39
CA LEU A 43 -7.91 -7.71 -11.99
C LEU A 43 -6.79 -8.04 -10.99
N LEU A 44 -7.07 -8.91 -10.01
CA LEU A 44 -6.04 -9.40 -9.09
C LEU A 44 -4.90 -10.12 -9.82
N LEU A 45 -5.23 -11.02 -10.76
CA LEU A 45 -4.21 -11.76 -11.51
C LEU A 45 -3.39 -10.84 -12.43
N ALA A 46 -4.02 -9.85 -13.06
CA ALA A 46 -3.31 -8.83 -13.85
C ALA A 46 -2.36 -8.03 -12.95
N MET A 47 -2.82 -7.55 -11.80
CA MET A 47 -1.97 -6.84 -10.83
C MET A 47 -0.75 -7.67 -10.38
N ILE A 48 -0.91 -8.99 -10.22
CA ILE A 48 0.21 -9.87 -9.89
C ILE A 48 1.22 -9.97 -11.04
N GLY A 49 0.75 -9.89 -12.30
CA GLY A 49 1.62 -9.74 -13.47
C GLY A 49 2.50 -8.50 -13.37
N GLU A 50 1.89 -7.34 -13.14
CA GLU A 50 2.61 -6.06 -13.02
C GLU A 50 3.56 -6.03 -11.81
N VAL A 51 3.20 -6.69 -10.71
CA VAL A 51 4.14 -6.87 -9.58
C VAL A 51 5.34 -7.74 -10.00
N GLY A 52 5.14 -8.69 -10.91
CA GLY A 52 6.20 -9.48 -11.52
C GLY A 52 7.14 -8.61 -12.37
N GLU A 53 6.59 -7.80 -13.27
CA GLU A 53 7.34 -6.87 -14.13
C GLU A 53 8.12 -5.85 -13.27
N LEU A 54 7.47 -5.25 -12.27
CA LEU A 54 8.14 -4.43 -11.25
C LEU A 54 9.29 -5.17 -10.56
N SER A 55 9.13 -6.46 -10.25
CA SER A 55 10.17 -7.26 -9.61
C SER A 55 11.36 -7.51 -10.54
N GLU A 56 11.14 -7.65 -11.85
CA GLU A 56 12.19 -7.87 -12.84
C GLU A 56 13.18 -6.69 -12.92
N ILE A 57 12.71 -5.46 -12.65
CA ILE A 57 13.57 -4.27 -12.57
C ILE A 57 14.64 -4.41 -11.48
N PHE A 58 14.29 -5.06 -10.36
CA PHE A 58 15.16 -5.20 -9.19
C PHE A 58 15.91 -6.53 -9.11
N GLN A 59 15.49 -7.55 -9.86
CA GLN A 59 15.90 -8.95 -9.62
C GLN A 59 17.43 -9.19 -9.63
N TRP A 60 18.18 -8.41 -10.41
CA TRP A 60 19.65 -8.51 -10.53
C TRP A 60 20.39 -7.33 -9.91
N ARG A 61 19.67 -6.41 -9.25
CA ARG A 61 20.28 -5.29 -8.51
C ARG A 61 20.78 -5.83 -7.17
N GLY A 62 21.94 -5.36 -6.72
CA GLY A 62 22.39 -5.55 -5.34
C GLY A 62 21.57 -4.70 -4.37
N GLU A 63 22.20 -4.17 -3.33
CA GLU A 63 21.56 -3.15 -2.51
C GLU A 63 21.24 -1.91 -3.37
N VAL A 64 20.00 -1.42 -3.29
CA VAL A 64 19.54 -0.24 -4.02
C VAL A 64 19.38 0.93 -3.04
N ASP A 65 20.14 1.99 -3.30
CA ASP A 65 20.11 3.19 -2.49
C ASP A 65 18.80 3.98 -2.65
N LYS A 66 18.39 4.62 -1.55
CA LYS A 66 17.22 5.52 -1.55
C LYS A 66 17.45 6.67 -2.52
N GLY A 67 16.41 7.01 -3.28
CA GLY A 67 16.46 8.08 -4.28
C GLY A 67 17.15 7.70 -5.58
N LEU A 68 17.61 6.45 -5.73
CA LEU A 68 18.11 5.89 -6.99
C LEU A 68 19.22 6.75 -7.65
N PRO A 69 20.26 7.18 -6.90
CA PRO A 69 21.25 8.14 -7.41
C PRO A 69 22.09 7.61 -8.59
N ASN A 70 22.18 6.28 -8.73
CA ASN A 70 22.96 5.60 -9.77
C ASN A 70 22.07 5.01 -10.88
N TRP A 71 20.82 5.45 -10.97
CA TRP A 71 19.88 5.01 -12.00
C TRP A 71 19.77 6.08 -13.07
N GLU A 72 19.78 5.65 -14.33
CA GLU A 72 19.50 6.49 -15.49
C GLU A 72 18.02 6.89 -15.49
N GLU A 73 17.70 8.02 -16.14
CA GLU A 73 16.31 8.53 -16.17
C GLU A 73 15.35 7.53 -16.82
N ALA A 74 15.77 6.82 -17.87
CA ALA A 74 14.96 5.77 -18.49
C ALA A 74 14.66 4.60 -17.54
N GLU A 75 15.56 4.28 -16.60
CA GLU A 75 15.31 3.24 -15.60
C GLU A 75 14.29 3.70 -14.54
N LYS A 76 14.31 5.00 -14.20
CA LYS A 76 13.34 5.60 -13.27
C LYS A 76 11.97 5.77 -13.92
N GLU A 77 11.93 6.11 -15.21
CA GLU A 77 10.72 6.16 -16.02
C GLU A 77 10.06 4.79 -16.05
N HIS A 78 10.80 3.75 -16.44
CA HIS A 78 10.30 2.38 -16.47
C HIS A 78 9.84 1.89 -15.08
N LEU A 79 10.59 2.21 -14.01
CA LEU A 79 10.13 1.95 -12.64
C LEU A 79 8.81 2.67 -12.32
N GLY A 80 8.64 3.90 -12.80
CA GLY A 80 7.43 4.69 -12.64
C GLY A 80 6.23 4.08 -13.37
N GLU A 81 6.44 3.53 -14.57
CA GLU A 81 5.44 2.78 -15.34
C GLU A 81 4.94 1.58 -14.54
N GLU A 82 5.83 0.68 -14.12
CA GLU A 82 5.44 -0.55 -13.41
C GLU A 82 4.78 -0.27 -12.04
N LEU A 83 5.27 0.74 -11.31
CA LEU A 83 4.61 1.19 -10.08
C LEU A 83 3.20 1.73 -10.35
N SER A 84 3.02 2.42 -11.47
CA SER A 84 1.73 2.97 -11.88
C SER A 84 0.77 1.84 -12.27
N ASP A 85 1.22 0.84 -13.03
CA ASP A 85 0.35 -0.27 -13.44
C ASP A 85 -0.15 -1.08 -12.24
N VAL A 86 0.71 -1.37 -11.26
CA VAL A 86 0.30 -1.97 -9.98
C VAL A 86 -0.75 -1.11 -9.28
N LEU A 87 -0.54 0.21 -9.21
CA LEU A 87 -1.48 1.14 -8.58
C LEU A 87 -2.83 1.17 -9.30
N LEU A 88 -2.84 1.26 -10.63
CA LEU A 88 -4.06 1.36 -11.43
C LEU A 88 -4.91 0.10 -11.31
N TYR A 89 -4.30 -1.09 -11.34
CA TYR A 89 -5.04 -2.33 -11.09
C TYR A 89 -5.56 -2.42 -9.66
N LEU A 90 -4.80 -1.98 -8.66
CA LEU A 90 -5.26 -1.96 -7.26
C LEU A 90 -6.47 -1.02 -7.08
N VAL A 91 -6.41 0.17 -7.68
CA VAL A 91 -7.52 1.14 -7.66
C VAL A 91 -8.76 0.54 -8.33
N ARG A 92 -8.63 -0.01 -9.55
CA ARG A 92 -9.77 -0.62 -10.25
C ARG A 92 -10.32 -1.84 -9.52
N LEU A 93 -9.47 -2.66 -8.92
CA LEU A 93 -9.91 -3.79 -8.10
C LEU A 93 -10.71 -3.32 -6.89
N ALA A 94 -10.26 -2.28 -6.19
CA ALA A 94 -10.98 -1.71 -5.05
C ALA A 94 -12.36 -1.17 -5.47
N ASP A 95 -12.42 -0.44 -6.59
CA ASP A 95 -13.65 0.09 -7.18
C ASP A 95 -14.67 -1.01 -7.49
N ILE A 96 -14.26 -2.04 -8.23
CA ILE A 96 -15.12 -3.20 -8.55
C ILE A 96 -15.56 -3.95 -7.27
N CYS A 97 -14.75 -3.95 -6.22
CA CYS A 97 -15.10 -4.53 -4.93
C CYS A 97 -15.96 -3.61 -4.04
N GLY A 98 -16.24 -2.38 -4.45
CA GLY A 98 -16.99 -1.40 -3.65
C GLY A 98 -16.24 -0.91 -2.42
N ILE A 99 -14.90 -0.86 -2.47
CA ILE A 99 -14.03 -0.45 -1.37
C ILE A 99 -13.49 0.96 -1.64
N ASP A 100 -13.75 1.91 -0.74
CA ASP A 100 -13.05 3.20 -0.74
C ASP A 100 -11.60 2.97 -0.28
N LEU A 101 -10.69 2.82 -1.26
CA LEU A 101 -9.30 2.49 -1.03
C LEU A 101 -8.58 3.54 -0.18
N GLY A 102 -8.90 4.82 -0.37
CA GLY A 102 -8.31 5.92 0.38
C GLY A 102 -8.69 5.87 1.87
N ASP A 103 -9.98 5.70 2.16
CA ASP A 103 -10.46 5.52 3.53
C ASP A 103 -9.91 4.23 4.17
N ALA A 104 -9.87 3.12 3.41
CA ALA A 104 -9.31 1.86 3.88
C ALA A 104 -7.82 1.99 4.25
N ALA A 105 -7.03 2.67 3.42
CA ALA A 105 -5.61 2.94 3.66
C ALA A 105 -5.40 3.84 4.88
N ALA A 106 -6.15 4.94 5.01
CA ALA A 106 -6.08 5.83 6.17
C ALA A 106 -6.39 5.09 7.49
N LYS A 107 -7.47 4.30 7.52
CA LYS A 107 -7.81 3.45 8.67
C LYS A 107 -6.72 2.42 8.96
N LYS A 108 -6.07 1.88 7.92
CA LYS A 108 -5.00 0.89 8.07
C LYS A 108 -3.74 1.48 8.70
N ILE A 109 -3.39 2.73 8.38
CA ILE A 109 -2.27 3.45 9.01
C ILE A 109 -2.49 3.57 10.52
N VAL A 110 -3.68 4.01 10.95
CA VAL A 110 -4.03 4.12 12.38
C VAL A 110 -3.92 2.76 13.08
N LYS A 111 -4.45 1.69 12.47
CA LYS A 111 -4.33 0.32 13.00
C LYS A 111 -2.86 -0.14 13.10
N ASN A 112 -2.03 0.22 12.12
CA ASN A 112 -0.61 -0.14 12.12
C ASN A 112 0.17 0.63 13.20
N ALA A 113 -0.15 1.90 13.45
CA ALA A 113 0.48 2.68 14.52
C ALA A 113 0.19 2.10 15.92
N ILE A 114 -1.01 1.56 16.14
CA ILE A 114 -1.35 0.84 17.37
C ILE A 114 -0.56 -0.47 17.47
N LYS A 115 -0.44 -1.22 16.36
CA LYS A 115 0.29 -2.51 16.32
C LYS A 115 1.81 -2.32 16.49
N TYR A 116 2.36 -1.22 15.98
CA TYR A 116 3.78 -0.91 15.96
C TYR A 116 4.03 0.50 16.51
N PRO A 117 3.93 0.70 17.83
CA PRO A 117 4.09 2.02 18.43
C PRO A 117 5.52 2.54 18.25
N ALA A 118 5.66 3.84 17.97
CA ALA A 118 6.95 4.50 17.74
C ALA A 118 7.88 4.38 18.95
N ASN A 119 7.34 4.35 20.17
CA ASN A 119 8.10 4.14 21.39
C ASN A 119 7.75 2.77 22.01
N LYS A 120 8.47 1.72 21.59
CA LYS A 120 8.32 0.36 22.16
C LYS A 120 8.64 0.30 23.66
N ALA A 121 9.46 1.22 24.19
CA ALA A 121 9.88 1.21 25.59
C ALA A 121 8.78 1.62 26.58
N LEU A 122 7.79 2.41 26.16
CA LEU A 122 6.68 2.83 27.03
C LEU A 122 5.60 1.75 27.20
N PHE A 123 5.45 0.84 26.23
CA PHE A 123 4.46 -0.22 26.28
C PHE A 123 4.87 -1.42 27.16
N THR A 124 6.17 -1.62 27.38
CA THR A 124 6.67 -2.64 28.30
C THR A 124 6.42 -2.30 29.77
N ASP A 125 6.22 -1.02 30.09
CA ASP A 125 6.04 -0.57 31.48
C ASP A 125 4.59 -0.77 31.96
N GLN A 126 3.60 -0.68 31.06
CA GLN A 126 2.19 -0.93 31.40
C GLN A 126 1.82 -2.40 31.64
N LYS A 127 2.69 -3.36 31.26
CA LYS A 127 2.51 -4.78 31.64
C LYS A 127 3.05 -5.11 33.03
N LYS A 128 3.83 -4.21 33.67
CA LYS A 128 4.38 -4.42 35.02
C LYS A 128 3.50 -3.88 36.15
N THR A 129 2.44 -3.13 35.85
CA THR A 129 1.59 -2.46 36.86
C THR A 129 0.23 -3.14 37.08
N ARG A 130 0.14 -4.47 36.95
CA ARG A 130 -0.89 -5.23 37.68
C ARG A 130 -0.32 -5.58 39.05
N PRO A 131 -0.84 -5.03 40.16
CA PRO A 131 -0.48 -5.54 41.47
C PRO A 131 -0.96 -6.98 41.56
N SER A 132 -0.03 -7.89 41.80
CA SER A 132 -0.30 -9.25 42.27
C SER A 132 -1.11 -9.14 43.55
N SER A 133 -2.41 -9.38 43.47
CA SER A 133 -3.30 -9.47 44.62
C SER A 133 -2.80 -10.58 45.54
N GLU A 134 -2.54 -10.16 46.78
CA GLU A 134 -2.05 -10.94 47.91
C GLU A 134 -2.88 -12.22 48.14
N ASN A 135 -2.22 -13.37 48.28
CA ASN A 135 -2.80 -14.53 48.96
C ASN A 135 -2.59 -14.32 50.46
N HIS A 136 -3.65 -13.89 51.15
CA HIS A 136 -3.69 -13.87 52.60
C HIS A 136 -3.87 -15.29 53.14
N VAL A 137 -3.04 -15.59 54.12
CA VAL A 137 -2.90 -16.82 54.90
C VAL A 137 -4.21 -17.22 55.57
N ILE A 138 -4.57 -18.51 55.53
CA ILE A 138 -5.39 -19.12 56.59
C ILE A 138 -4.57 -20.18 57.32
N SER A 139 -4.38 -19.84 58.59
CA SER A 139 -3.80 -20.57 59.71
C SER A 139 -4.10 -22.07 59.74
N GLN A 140 -3.09 -22.84 60.10
CA GLN A 140 -3.22 -24.20 60.63
C GLN A 140 -4.07 -24.20 61.91
N GLY A 141 -4.90 -25.24 62.06
CA GLY A 141 -5.60 -25.60 63.29
C GLY A 141 -5.50 -27.12 63.48
N GLN A 142 -5.05 -27.52 64.67
CA GLN A 142 -4.65 -28.87 65.07
C GLN A 142 -5.82 -29.84 65.38
N LYS A 143 -5.55 -31.13 65.11
CA LYS A 143 -5.78 -32.37 65.91
C LYS A 143 -7.17 -33.04 66.07
N ALA A 144 -7.02 -34.37 66.19
CA ALA A 144 -7.93 -35.46 66.62
C ALA A 144 -8.88 -35.98 65.53
N SER A 145 -8.95 -37.28 65.20
CA SER A 145 -8.59 -38.51 65.92
C SER A 145 -8.14 -39.62 64.97
#